data_AF-A0A7X3RIS9-F1
#
_entry.id   AF-A0A7X3RIS9-F1
#
_cell.length_a   1.000
_cell.length_b   1.000
_cell.length_c   1.000
_cell.angle_alpha   90.00
_cell.angle_beta   90.00
_cell.angle_gamma   90.00
#
_symmetry.space_group_name_H-M   'P 1'
#
loop_
_entity.id
_entity.type
_entity.pdbx_description
1 polymer ?
#
loop_
_entity_poly.entity_id
_entity_poly.type
_entity_poly.pdbx_seq_one_letter_code
_entity_poly.pdbx_strand_id
1 'polypeptide(L)'
;MDRIRIMASLVILATFATSVAFAADSEKDSGMNCDMFNIEEILDESTLDIKTLKDWHVDEVTGTTRQKLIEINVAEWWPGQDYRIPVRMIVPLEGKAKGFSITGANPYETLMKDSRPTDFQAKLLAGGVGLVKTHVKAFRQIPGKQGLEQKMMRRFMKDLNPRYTTLWIWSMTLMRATTAAYAETDYFEKGKVAGSGSSKNGMSPAVALIHDERFTATCSNHAFAYFSPTRRADREATAKAEEANKAFFEAVKAGDIDLDPKRAKLYQGVMVGSERSMGKIALKMGKSLDDMQSFADRLRPGVSVTENWDRLMERGVDILFQPGTHDYVAYDILWGAQNHPQLPVYYEPNGGHSQTPHVAAAKDEQNKDAFLWHHFFGGEPLLQPPKSNYKISKDKLSVSVRFNEGPQPINGRIWWIYDRAPAGSAPFLHEQIPADQWMDMERDAKTGAWTATIPLKDGFSQIDFFSNHGREVNGYKQYISSPYTQVKR
;
A
#
# COMPACT_ATOMS: atom_id res chain seq x y z
N MET A 1 29.16 -5.10 -16.72
CA MET A 1 28.93 -6.32 -15.91
C MET A 1 28.86 -5.97 -14.41
N ASP A 2 27.98 -5.12 -13.88
CA ASP A 2 26.56 -4.75 -14.07
C ASP A 2 25.53 -5.55 -13.27
N ARG A 3 25.09 -4.90 -12.18
CA ARG A 3 23.72 -4.78 -11.68
C ARG A 3 23.08 -5.91 -10.84
N ILE A 4 23.83 -6.75 -10.14
CA ILE A 4 23.25 -7.68 -9.13
C ILE A 4 23.96 -7.55 -7.77
N ARG A 5 23.86 -6.37 -7.15
CA ARG A 5 24.16 -6.14 -5.73
C ARG A 5 23.25 -5.06 -5.14
N ILE A 6 21.93 -5.13 -5.34
CA ILE A 6 21.02 -4.10 -4.79
C ILE A 6 19.69 -4.74 -4.36
N MET A 7 19.24 -4.35 -3.15
CA MET A 7 17.97 -4.67 -2.48
C MET A 7 17.93 -5.88 -1.54
N ALA A 8 18.64 -5.77 -0.41
CA ALA A 8 18.20 -6.37 0.85
C ALA A 8 18.32 -5.29 1.94
N SER A 9 17.43 -4.30 1.90
CA SER A 9 17.26 -3.30 2.96
C SER A 9 15.92 -3.60 3.65
N LEU A 10 15.96 -3.70 4.97
CA LEU A 10 14.94 -4.27 5.85
C LEU A 10 13.50 -3.88 5.44
N VAL A 11 12.78 -4.87 4.93
CA VAL A 11 11.32 -4.96 5.04
C VAL A 11 11.09 -5.89 6.21
N ILE A 12 10.37 -5.48 7.25
CA ILE A 12 9.40 -6.27 8.01
C ILE A 12 8.94 -5.40 9.19
N LEU A 13 7.64 -5.15 9.22
CA LEU A 13 6.87 -4.80 10.41
C LEU A 13 5.84 -5.92 10.57
N ALA A 14 5.54 -6.30 11.81
CA ALA A 14 4.68 -7.41 12.27
C ALA A 14 5.38 -8.77 12.46
N THR A 15 5.52 -9.24 13.72
CA THR A 15 4.58 -10.19 14.35
C THR A 15 4.92 -10.43 15.86
N PHE A 16 4.00 -10.37 16.87
CA PHE A 16 3.51 -11.46 17.78
C PHE A 16 2.59 -10.96 18.94
N ALA A 17 1.52 -11.69 19.37
CA ALA A 17 1.29 -12.20 20.75
C ALA A 17 0.01 -13.07 20.95
N THR A 18 -0.38 -13.22 22.21
CA THR A 18 -0.66 -14.46 22.92
C THR A 18 -1.81 -14.30 23.91
N SER A 19 -2.92 -15.01 23.71
CA SER A 19 -4.11 -14.92 24.56
C SER A 19 -3.91 -15.42 26.00
N VAL A 20 -4.27 -14.59 26.98
CA VAL A 20 -4.91 -15.01 28.24
C VAL A 20 -6.12 -14.10 28.44
N ALA A 21 -7.30 -14.70 28.58
CA ALA A 21 -8.56 -13.99 28.77
C ALA A 21 -8.60 -13.30 30.13
N PHE A 22 -8.87 -11.99 30.16
CA PHE A 22 -9.45 -11.34 31.32
C PHE A 22 -10.47 -10.27 30.92
N ALA A 23 -11.49 -10.19 31.77
CA ALA A 23 -12.71 -9.44 31.64
C ALA A 23 -12.49 -7.92 31.53
N ALA A 24 -13.52 -7.25 31.01
CA ALA A 24 -13.65 -5.81 31.00
C ALA A 24 -13.41 -5.23 32.40
N ASP A 25 -12.46 -4.29 32.48
CA ASP A 25 -12.55 -3.16 33.39
C ASP A 25 -11.83 -1.95 32.77
N SER A 26 -12.57 -0.84 32.79
CA SER A 26 -12.28 0.46 32.21
C SER A 26 -11.18 1.22 32.95
N GLU A 27 -10.50 2.07 32.18
CA GLU A 27 -9.84 3.31 32.63
C GLU A 27 -8.88 3.21 33.82
N LYS A 28 -7.61 2.92 33.50
CA LYS A 28 -6.50 3.63 34.14
C LYS A 28 -5.59 4.22 33.08
N ASP A 29 -5.73 5.54 32.97
CA ASP A 29 -4.86 6.50 32.33
C ASP A 29 -3.37 6.15 32.55
N SER A 30 -2.69 5.77 31.48
CA SER A 30 -1.24 5.56 31.46
C SER A 30 -0.48 6.81 30.98
N GLY A 31 -1.13 7.98 30.92
CA GLY A 31 -0.43 9.27 30.84
C GLY A 31 0.41 9.51 29.59
N MET A 32 0.15 8.80 28.49
CA MET A 32 0.59 9.18 27.13
C MET A 32 -0.48 8.80 26.14
N ASN A 33 -1.29 9.78 25.73
CA ASN A 33 -2.04 9.71 24.48
C ASN A 33 -1.01 9.49 23.37
N CYS A 34 -1.08 8.36 22.64
CA CYS A 34 -0.06 8.00 21.67
C CYS A 34 -0.32 8.73 20.35
N ASP A 35 -0.24 10.06 20.38
CA ASP A 35 -0.29 10.88 19.18
C ASP A 35 0.95 10.55 18.34
N MET A 36 0.76 9.71 17.31
CA MET A 36 1.83 9.28 16.42
C MET A 36 2.55 10.49 15.81
N PHE A 37 1.86 11.63 15.67
CA PHE A 37 2.36 12.86 15.10
C PHE A 37 1.92 14.06 15.94
N ASN A 38 2.78 15.07 16.05
CA ASN A 38 2.36 16.40 16.49
C ASN A 38 1.72 17.13 15.30
N ILE A 39 0.42 16.98 15.12
CA ILE A 39 -0.28 17.50 13.93
C ILE A 39 -0.31 19.02 13.93
N GLU A 40 -0.51 19.67 15.08
CA GLU A 40 -0.48 21.14 15.18
C GLU A 40 0.83 21.71 14.63
N GLU A 41 1.96 21.17 15.10
CA GLU A 41 3.28 21.56 14.60
C GLU A 41 3.38 21.27 13.09
N ILE A 42 2.99 20.07 12.64
CA ILE A 42 3.07 19.67 11.21
C ILE A 42 2.30 20.61 10.28
N LEU A 43 1.17 21.13 10.73
CA LEU A 43 0.32 22.05 9.97
C LEU A 43 0.79 23.51 10.05
N ASP A 44 1.49 23.89 11.13
CA ASP A 44 1.97 25.26 11.34
C ASP A 44 3.09 25.63 10.36
N GLU A 45 2.81 26.60 9.49
CA GLU A 45 3.77 27.15 8.53
C GLU A 45 4.95 27.86 9.20
N SER A 46 4.77 28.43 10.40
CA SER A 46 5.83 29.16 11.12
C SER A 46 6.95 28.24 11.63
N THR A 47 6.66 26.94 11.74
CA THR A 47 7.62 25.91 12.14
C THR A 47 8.35 25.29 10.93
N LEU A 48 8.03 25.72 9.71
CA LEU A 48 8.75 25.27 8.51
C LEU A 48 10.16 25.87 8.47
N ASP A 49 11.14 24.99 8.62
CA ASP A 49 12.54 25.29 8.36
C ASP A 49 12.92 24.76 6.97
N ILE A 50 13.12 25.69 6.04
CA ILE A 50 13.40 25.40 4.63
C ILE A 50 14.75 25.95 4.18
N LYS A 51 15.35 25.25 3.21
CA LYS A 51 16.50 25.73 2.44
C LYS A 51 16.16 25.70 0.97
N THR A 52 16.17 26.86 0.31
CA THR A 52 15.98 26.93 -1.13
C THR A 52 17.23 26.41 -1.85
N LEU A 53 17.05 25.37 -2.69
CA LEU A 53 18.11 24.82 -3.53
C LEU A 53 18.05 25.38 -4.96
N LYS A 54 16.83 25.51 -5.50
CA LYS A 54 16.54 26.17 -6.76
C LYS A 54 15.19 26.85 -6.60
N ASP A 55 15.17 28.18 -6.66
CA ASP A 55 13.93 28.94 -6.51
C ASP A 55 13.02 28.77 -7.74
N TRP A 56 11.82 29.35 -7.70
CA TRP A 56 10.87 29.28 -8.81
C TRP A 56 11.50 29.74 -10.14
N HIS A 57 11.44 28.88 -11.13
CA HIS A 57 11.93 29.12 -12.49
C HIS A 57 11.06 28.33 -13.48
N VAL A 58 11.09 28.74 -14.75
CA VAL A 58 10.52 27.93 -15.84
C VAL A 58 11.44 26.72 -16.07
N ASP A 59 10.86 25.52 -16.15
CA ASP A 59 11.65 24.30 -16.27
C ASP A 59 12.49 24.26 -17.55
N GLU A 60 13.73 23.81 -17.43
CA GLU A 60 14.69 23.79 -18.56
C GLU A 60 14.43 22.66 -19.57
N VAL A 61 13.56 21.70 -19.23
CA VAL A 61 13.38 20.47 -20.00
C VAL A 61 12.30 20.62 -21.07
N THR A 62 11.22 21.32 -20.74
CA THR A 62 10.04 21.49 -21.60
C THR A 62 9.64 22.95 -21.75
N GLY A 63 10.00 23.82 -20.81
CA GLY A 63 9.53 25.21 -20.79
C GLY A 63 8.02 25.36 -20.55
N THR A 64 7.37 24.33 -20.00
CA THR A 64 5.89 24.26 -19.89
C THR A 64 5.38 24.36 -18.45
N THR A 65 6.28 24.39 -17.47
CA THR A 65 5.96 24.44 -16.05
C THR A 65 6.86 25.40 -15.30
N ARG A 66 6.43 25.84 -14.12
CA ARG A 66 7.31 26.47 -13.14
C ARG A 66 7.63 25.48 -12.05
N GLN A 67 8.89 25.44 -11.62
CA GLN A 67 9.36 24.50 -10.62
C GLN A 67 10.18 25.18 -9.54
N LYS A 68 10.09 24.65 -8.32
CA LYS A 68 10.95 25.02 -7.20
C LYS A 68 11.44 23.76 -6.50
N LEU A 69 12.69 23.79 -6.06
CA LEU A 69 13.31 22.74 -5.27
C LEU A 69 13.81 23.34 -3.95
N ILE A 70 13.28 22.82 -2.86
CA ILE A 70 13.68 23.16 -1.49
C ILE A 70 14.13 21.90 -0.76
N GLU A 71 14.86 22.04 0.34
CA GLU A 71 14.93 21.03 1.40
C GLU A 71 14.08 21.51 2.57
N ILE A 72 13.23 20.63 3.11
CA ILE A 72 12.48 20.87 4.34
C ILE A 72 13.15 20.11 5.48
N ASN A 73 13.24 20.72 6.66
CA ASN A 73 13.48 20.00 7.90
C ASN A 73 12.16 19.36 8.36
N VAL A 74 12.08 18.04 8.36
CA VAL A 74 10.84 17.34 8.73
C VAL A 74 10.77 17.16 10.24
N ALA A 75 11.91 16.86 10.87
CA ALA A 75 12.02 16.61 12.31
C ALA A 75 13.49 16.57 12.72
N GLU A 76 13.76 16.75 14.01
CA GLU A 76 15.02 16.28 14.57
C GLU A 76 15.04 14.74 14.56
N TRP A 77 16.04 14.21 13.88
CA TRP A 77 16.29 12.79 13.85
C TRP A 77 16.90 12.30 15.16
N TRP A 78 17.96 12.96 15.59
CA TRP A 78 18.56 12.89 16.93
C TRP A 78 18.62 14.31 17.49
N PRO A 79 18.79 14.51 18.81
CA PRO A 79 18.99 15.84 19.37
C PRO A 79 20.10 16.59 18.61
N GLY A 80 19.76 17.75 18.03
CA GLY A 80 20.67 18.57 17.23
C GLY A 80 21.03 18.02 15.85
N GLN A 81 20.30 17.01 15.33
CA GLN A 81 20.49 16.47 13.99
C GLN A 81 19.20 16.53 13.17
N ASP A 82 19.11 17.52 12.29
CA ASP A 82 17.98 17.69 11.38
C ASP A 82 17.83 16.52 10.41
N TYR A 83 16.58 16.10 10.21
CA TYR A 83 16.20 15.27 9.08
C TYR A 83 15.70 16.15 7.92
N ARG A 84 16.64 16.57 7.07
CA ARG A 84 16.32 17.34 5.86
C ARG A 84 16.06 16.46 4.64
N ILE A 85 14.99 16.77 3.91
CA ILE A 85 14.57 16.06 2.70
C ILE A 85 14.21 17.03 1.58
N PRO A 86 14.65 16.78 0.33
CA PRO A 86 14.23 17.58 -0.81
C PRO A 86 12.74 17.43 -1.14
N VAL A 87 12.14 18.54 -1.54
CA VAL A 87 10.78 18.63 -2.07
C VAL A 87 10.82 19.45 -3.35
N ARG A 88 10.36 18.85 -4.45
CA ARG A 88 10.16 19.54 -5.73
C ARG A 88 8.69 19.83 -5.91
N MET A 89 8.40 21.10 -6.10
CA MET A 89 7.07 21.64 -6.37
C MET A 89 7.00 22.04 -7.84
N ILE A 90 5.92 21.67 -8.52
CA ILE A 90 5.72 21.90 -9.95
C ILE A 90 4.31 22.43 -10.12
N VAL A 91 4.19 23.58 -10.78
CA VAL A 91 2.91 24.22 -11.08
C VAL A 91 2.82 24.56 -12.57
N PRO A 92 1.62 24.86 -13.10
CA PRO A 92 1.45 25.25 -14.49
C PRO A 92 2.28 26.50 -14.83
N LEU A 93 2.60 26.69 -16.11
CA LEU A 93 3.37 27.87 -16.55
C LEU A 93 2.65 29.18 -16.19
N GLU A 94 1.34 29.20 -16.29
CA GLU A 94 0.48 30.36 -15.99
C GLU A 94 -0.50 30.02 -14.85
N GLY A 95 -0.85 31.01 -14.03
CA GLY A 95 -1.82 30.85 -12.94
C GLY A 95 -1.26 30.20 -11.67
N LYS A 96 -2.13 29.66 -10.81
CA LYS A 96 -1.76 28.91 -9.60
C LYS A 96 -2.26 27.47 -9.72
N ALA A 97 -1.58 26.56 -9.04
CA ALA A 97 -2.09 25.20 -8.85
C ALA A 97 -3.13 25.18 -7.72
N LYS A 98 -4.33 24.66 -7.97
CA LYS A 98 -5.35 24.46 -6.93
C LYS A 98 -5.33 23.03 -6.42
N GLY A 99 -4.68 22.83 -5.27
CA GLY A 99 -4.33 21.49 -4.81
C GLY A 99 -3.25 20.81 -5.66
N PHE A 100 -2.92 19.56 -5.33
CA PHE A 100 -1.85 18.84 -6.01
C PHE A 100 -1.88 17.33 -5.81
N SER A 101 -1.24 16.61 -6.75
CA SER A 101 -0.87 15.21 -6.55
C SER A 101 0.51 15.11 -5.90
N ILE A 102 0.62 14.34 -4.81
CA ILE A 102 1.88 14.14 -4.08
C ILE A 102 2.40 12.70 -4.21
N THR A 103 3.69 12.57 -4.53
CA THR A 103 4.38 11.29 -4.67
C THR A 103 5.74 11.28 -3.97
N GLY A 104 6.12 10.10 -3.49
CA GLY A 104 7.27 9.96 -2.61
C GLY A 104 8.39 9.03 -3.09
N ALA A 105 8.13 8.14 -4.06
CA ALA A 105 9.11 7.16 -4.53
C ALA A 105 10.14 7.74 -5.53
N ASN A 106 10.50 9.01 -5.41
CA ASN A 106 11.42 9.69 -6.32
C ASN A 106 12.89 9.42 -5.93
N PRO A 107 13.74 8.92 -6.85
CA PRO A 107 15.19 8.82 -6.60
C PRO A 107 15.78 10.18 -6.24
N TYR A 108 16.66 10.23 -5.24
CA TYR A 108 17.24 11.48 -4.75
C TYR A 108 17.87 12.28 -5.89
N GLU A 109 18.79 11.67 -6.65
CA GLU A 109 19.50 12.33 -7.76
C GLU A 109 18.57 12.87 -8.86
N THR A 110 17.48 12.15 -9.16
CA THR A 110 16.49 12.60 -10.15
C THR A 110 15.70 13.80 -9.63
N LEU A 111 15.35 13.81 -8.35
CA LEU A 111 14.57 14.87 -7.72
C LEU A 111 15.33 16.22 -7.70
N MET A 112 16.67 16.16 -7.66
CA MET A 112 17.53 17.35 -7.70
C MET A 112 17.50 18.08 -9.05
N LYS A 113 16.99 17.44 -10.12
CA LYS A 113 16.91 18.00 -11.47
C LYS A 113 15.48 18.39 -11.81
N ASP A 114 15.32 19.25 -12.82
CA ASP A 114 14.00 19.60 -13.31
C ASP A 114 13.25 18.37 -13.81
N SER A 115 12.00 18.27 -13.37
CA SER A 115 11.16 17.12 -13.64
C SER A 115 10.44 17.35 -14.96
N ARG A 116 10.62 16.45 -15.92
CA ARG A 116 9.70 16.33 -17.07
C ARG A 116 8.40 15.66 -16.61
N PRO A 117 7.24 16.33 -16.67
CA PRO A 117 5.96 15.67 -16.38
C PRO A 117 5.73 14.50 -17.35
N THR A 118 5.13 13.42 -16.87
CA THR A 118 4.56 12.39 -17.76
C THR A 118 3.33 12.95 -18.49
N ASP A 119 2.86 12.27 -19.54
CA ASP A 119 1.66 12.70 -20.27
C ASP A 119 0.45 12.90 -19.36
N PHE A 120 0.22 11.99 -18.41
CA PHE A 120 -0.85 12.15 -17.43
C PHE A 120 -0.62 13.34 -16.48
N GLN A 121 0.61 13.52 -15.98
CA GLN A 121 0.96 14.65 -15.12
C GLN A 121 0.81 16.00 -15.84
N ALA A 122 1.14 16.05 -17.14
CA ALA A 122 0.92 17.24 -17.97
C ALA A 122 -0.57 17.58 -18.08
N LYS A 123 -1.46 16.57 -18.19
CA LYS A 123 -2.91 16.79 -18.16
C LYS A 123 -3.40 17.32 -16.82
N LEU A 124 -2.87 16.81 -15.69
CA LEU A 124 -3.17 17.36 -14.37
C LEU A 124 -2.78 18.84 -14.27
N LEU A 125 -1.56 19.17 -14.68
CA LEU A 125 -1.05 20.55 -14.71
C LEU A 125 -1.90 21.46 -15.62
N ALA A 126 -2.27 20.99 -16.82
CA ALA A 126 -3.15 21.73 -17.72
C ALA A 126 -4.54 22.01 -17.10
N GLY A 127 -5.03 21.11 -16.25
CA GLY A 127 -6.25 21.31 -15.46
C GLY A 127 -6.07 22.15 -14.19
N GLY A 128 -4.89 22.74 -13.96
CA GLY A 128 -4.61 23.57 -12.78
C GLY A 128 -4.23 22.78 -11.53
N VAL A 129 -3.86 21.50 -11.63
CA VAL A 129 -3.43 20.67 -10.50
C VAL A 129 -1.90 20.64 -10.42
N GLY A 130 -1.34 20.99 -9.26
CA GLY A 130 0.10 20.97 -9.05
C GLY A 130 0.66 19.56 -8.83
N LEU A 131 1.98 19.43 -8.84
CA LEU A 131 2.68 18.19 -8.48
C LEU A 131 3.67 18.47 -7.36
N VAL A 132 3.64 17.64 -6.33
CA VAL A 132 4.63 17.65 -5.24
C VAL A 132 5.37 16.32 -5.24
N LYS A 133 6.69 16.38 -5.39
CA LYS A 133 7.56 15.21 -5.43
C LYS A 133 8.56 15.29 -4.28
N THR A 134 8.64 14.26 -3.47
CA THR A 134 9.61 14.17 -2.37
C THR A 134 10.29 12.79 -2.34
N HIS A 135 11.23 12.60 -1.41
CA HIS A 135 12.01 11.38 -1.24
C HIS A 135 11.61 10.62 0.03
N VAL A 136 10.77 9.60 -0.13
CA VAL A 136 10.45 8.60 0.90
C VAL A 136 10.84 7.21 0.39
N LYS A 137 12.15 7.04 0.23
CA LYS A 137 12.79 5.76 -0.11
C LYS A 137 13.90 5.45 0.88
N ALA A 138 14.61 4.35 0.64
CA ALA A 138 15.69 3.89 1.49
C ALA A 138 16.73 4.98 1.73
N PHE A 139 17.03 5.29 3.00
CA PHE A 139 17.85 6.46 3.37
C PHE A 139 19.27 6.42 2.82
N ARG A 140 19.78 5.22 2.48
CA ARG A 140 21.10 5.05 1.84
C ARG A 140 21.23 5.76 0.49
N GLN A 141 20.11 6.15 -0.14
CA GLN A 141 20.09 6.93 -1.38
C GLN A 141 20.24 8.43 -1.13
N ILE A 142 20.12 8.88 0.13
CA ILE A 142 20.25 10.27 0.51
C ILE A 142 21.70 10.50 0.99
N PRO A 143 22.42 11.47 0.43
CA PRO A 143 23.75 11.84 0.90
C PRO A 143 23.77 12.11 2.41
N GLY A 144 24.77 11.57 3.10
CA GLY A 144 24.96 11.73 4.54
C GLY A 144 24.03 10.89 5.44
N LYS A 145 23.08 10.11 4.88
CA LYS A 145 22.12 9.30 5.65
C LYS A 145 22.33 7.78 5.48
N GLN A 146 23.52 7.36 5.06
CA GLN A 146 23.90 5.95 5.06
C GLN A 146 23.96 5.40 6.49
N GLY A 147 23.49 4.17 6.70
CA GLY A 147 23.48 3.55 8.04
C GLY A 147 22.31 3.99 8.94
N LEU A 148 21.51 4.95 8.48
CA LEU A 148 20.49 5.61 9.29
C LEU A 148 19.35 4.67 9.67
N GLU A 149 18.89 3.83 8.74
CA GLU A 149 17.85 2.80 8.97
C GLU A 149 18.28 1.82 10.08
N GLN A 150 19.55 1.40 10.10
CA GLN A 150 20.04 0.50 11.14
C GLN A 150 20.10 1.19 12.51
N LYS A 151 20.39 2.50 12.55
CA LYS A 151 20.36 3.27 13.80
C LYS A 151 18.93 3.45 14.31
N MET A 152 17.96 3.76 13.43
CA MET A 152 16.53 3.75 13.80
C MET A 152 16.14 2.42 14.40
N MET A 153 16.43 1.32 13.70
CA MET A 153 15.97 0.00 14.10
C MET A 153 16.50 -0.36 15.48
N ARG A 154 17.78 -0.07 15.77
CA ARG A 154 18.34 -0.28 17.11
C ARG A 154 17.64 0.56 18.17
N ARG A 155 17.29 1.80 17.87
CA ARG A 155 16.59 2.67 18.81
C ARG A 155 15.16 2.21 19.03
N PHE A 156 14.44 1.95 17.94
CA PHE A 156 13.11 1.35 17.93
C PHE A 156 13.07 0.10 18.81
N MET A 157 14.03 -0.82 18.67
CA MET A 157 14.06 -2.05 19.48
C MET A 157 14.29 -1.80 20.98
N LYS A 158 14.82 -0.63 21.37
CA LYS A 158 15.05 -0.31 22.78
C LYS A 158 13.74 0.03 23.50
N ASP A 159 12.88 0.83 22.88
CA ASP A 159 11.70 1.43 23.52
C ASP A 159 10.37 1.20 22.77
N LEU A 160 10.42 0.53 21.61
CA LEU A 160 9.31 0.30 20.68
C LEU A 160 8.57 1.60 20.31
N ASN A 161 9.28 2.72 20.26
CA ASN A 161 8.69 4.01 19.91
C ASN A 161 8.44 4.12 18.40
N PRO A 162 7.18 4.29 17.94
CA PRO A 162 6.83 4.40 16.52
C PRO A 162 7.59 5.48 15.74
N ARG A 163 8.08 6.53 16.41
CA ARG A 163 8.91 7.60 15.82
C ARG A 163 10.13 7.04 15.08
N TYR A 164 10.68 5.93 15.54
CA TYR A 164 11.85 5.29 14.94
C TYR A 164 11.49 4.28 13.83
N THR A 165 10.32 4.43 13.20
CA THR A 165 9.92 3.65 12.03
C THR A 165 9.99 4.49 10.75
N THR A 166 10.22 3.83 9.62
CA THR A 166 10.14 4.49 8.31
C THR A 166 8.73 4.99 8.02
N LEU A 167 7.70 4.28 8.48
CA LEU A 167 6.32 4.68 8.29
C LEU A 167 6.01 6.03 8.95
N TRP A 168 6.54 6.27 10.15
CA TRP A 168 6.43 7.57 10.82
C TRP A 168 7.06 8.69 10.00
N ILE A 169 8.38 8.63 9.78
CA ILE A 169 9.08 9.74 9.14
C ILE A 169 8.65 9.97 7.69
N TRP A 170 8.32 8.92 6.95
CA TRP A 170 7.88 9.06 5.56
C TRP A 170 6.48 9.67 5.45
N SER A 171 5.55 9.32 6.35
CA SER A 171 4.22 9.94 6.36
C SER A 171 4.32 11.41 6.78
N MET A 172 5.13 11.70 7.81
CA MET A 172 5.42 13.09 8.23
C MET A 172 6.07 13.92 7.12
N THR A 173 6.97 13.32 6.33
CA THR A 173 7.58 14.00 5.18
C THR A 173 6.53 14.43 4.16
N LEU A 174 5.52 13.59 3.88
CA LEU A 174 4.43 13.95 2.97
C LEU A 174 3.57 15.08 3.54
N MET A 175 3.19 14.99 4.82
CA MET A 175 2.40 16.04 5.48
C MET A 175 3.16 17.37 5.55
N ARG A 176 4.47 17.35 5.81
CA ARG A 176 5.29 18.56 5.80
C ARG A 176 5.56 19.12 4.41
N ALA A 177 5.71 18.27 3.39
CA ALA A 177 5.77 18.72 2.02
C ALA A 177 4.47 19.42 1.59
N THR A 178 3.31 18.97 2.10
CA THR A 178 2.03 19.66 1.91
C THR A 178 2.02 21.04 2.55
N THR A 179 2.54 21.18 3.78
CA THR A 179 2.68 22.49 4.44
C THR A 179 3.59 23.42 3.65
N ALA A 180 4.74 22.93 3.20
CA ALA A 180 5.66 23.72 2.38
C ALA A 180 5.05 24.15 1.04
N ALA A 181 4.27 23.30 0.38
CA ALA A 181 3.57 23.66 -0.85
C ALA A 181 2.52 24.76 -0.61
N TYR A 182 1.71 24.65 0.45
CA TYR A 182 0.69 25.65 0.74
C TYR A 182 1.24 26.97 1.30
N ALA A 183 2.46 27.00 1.83
CA ALA A 183 3.17 28.23 2.17
C ALA A 183 3.59 29.04 0.92
N GLU A 184 3.75 28.40 -0.25
CA GLU A 184 4.06 29.06 -1.52
C GLU A 184 2.78 29.65 -2.17
N THR A 185 2.13 30.57 -1.48
CA THR A 185 0.77 31.09 -1.81
C THR A 185 0.67 31.78 -3.17
N ASP A 186 1.78 32.24 -3.76
CA ASP A 186 1.82 32.79 -5.12
C ASP A 186 1.74 31.72 -6.22
N TYR A 187 1.92 30.45 -5.86
CA TYR A 187 2.00 29.32 -6.78
C TYR A 187 0.95 28.25 -6.48
N PHE A 188 0.55 28.10 -5.22
CA PHE A 188 -0.48 27.16 -4.79
C PHE A 188 -1.66 27.85 -4.12
N GLU A 189 -2.85 27.39 -4.48
CA GLU A 189 -4.10 27.61 -3.76
C GLU A 189 -4.48 26.32 -3.02
N LYS A 190 -5.12 26.48 -1.86
CA LYS A 190 -5.67 25.35 -1.11
C LYS A 190 -6.70 24.60 -1.97
N GLY A 191 -6.56 23.29 -2.04
CA GLY A 191 -7.43 22.42 -2.82
C GLY A 191 -7.30 20.96 -2.41
N LYS A 192 -7.70 20.06 -3.31
CA LYS A 192 -7.59 18.62 -3.11
C LYS A 192 -6.13 18.17 -3.06
N VAL A 193 -5.79 17.23 -2.18
CA VAL A 193 -4.46 16.61 -2.12
C VAL A 193 -4.59 15.11 -2.24
N ALA A 194 -4.01 14.55 -3.31
CA ALA A 194 -4.04 13.12 -3.58
C ALA A 194 -2.66 12.50 -3.43
N GLY A 195 -2.50 11.61 -2.45
CA GLY A 195 -1.28 10.86 -2.25
C GLY A 195 -1.29 9.55 -3.04
N SER A 196 -0.17 9.20 -3.67
CA SER A 196 -0.04 7.88 -4.30
C SER A 196 1.36 7.29 -4.17
N GLY A 197 1.42 5.97 -4.18
CA GLY A 197 2.67 5.25 -4.00
C GLY A 197 2.55 3.73 -4.04
N SER A 198 3.68 3.06 -3.87
CA SER A 198 3.75 1.59 -3.81
C SER A 198 4.50 1.10 -2.57
N SER A 199 4.14 -0.06 -2.03
CA SER A 199 4.78 -0.63 -0.84
C SER A 199 4.63 0.31 0.38
N LYS A 200 5.67 0.44 1.19
CA LYS A 200 5.74 1.45 2.26
C LYS A 200 5.49 2.88 1.76
N ASN A 201 5.88 3.20 0.52
CA ASN A 201 5.57 4.50 -0.08
C ASN A 201 4.08 4.63 -0.46
N GLY A 202 3.35 3.54 -0.64
CA GLY A 202 1.88 3.53 -0.73
C GLY A 202 1.22 3.59 0.65
N MET A 203 1.83 2.97 1.67
CA MET A 203 1.35 3.09 3.04
C MET A 203 1.46 4.54 3.56
N SER A 204 2.55 5.25 3.28
CA SER A 204 2.76 6.62 3.78
C SER A 204 1.65 7.63 3.44
N PRO A 205 1.15 7.74 2.20
CA PRO A 205 0.00 8.60 1.91
C PRO A 205 -1.30 8.11 2.53
N ALA A 206 -1.49 6.80 2.73
CA ALA A 206 -2.64 6.28 3.47
C ALA A 206 -2.59 6.64 4.97
N VAL A 207 -1.40 6.63 5.57
CA VAL A 207 -1.19 7.14 6.95
C VAL A 207 -1.39 8.65 6.99
N ALA A 208 -0.82 9.41 6.06
CA ALA A 208 -1.06 10.85 5.99
C ALA A 208 -2.56 11.16 5.84
N LEU A 209 -3.30 10.38 5.06
CA LEU A 209 -4.75 10.50 4.91
C LEU A 209 -5.49 10.37 6.26
N ILE A 210 -5.08 9.44 7.13
CA ILE A 210 -5.70 9.23 8.45
C ILE A 210 -5.50 10.46 9.34
N HIS A 211 -4.30 11.05 9.32
CA HIS A 211 -3.88 12.05 10.32
C HIS A 211 -3.99 13.51 9.86
N ASP A 212 -3.96 13.79 8.56
CA ASP A 212 -3.95 15.13 8.00
C ASP A 212 -5.14 15.34 7.06
N GLU A 213 -6.06 16.21 7.48
CA GLU A 213 -7.32 16.46 6.76
C GLU A 213 -7.13 17.10 5.39
N ARG A 214 -5.95 17.68 5.11
CA ARG A 214 -5.63 18.22 3.79
C ARG A 214 -5.53 17.11 2.74
N PHE A 215 -5.18 15.89 3.14
CA PHE A 215 -5.21 14.73 2.25
C PHE A 215 -6.67 14.32 2.02
N THR A 216 -7.08 14.36 0.76
CA THR A 216 -8.44 14.06 0.31
C THR A 216 -8.52 12.78 -0.52
N ALA A 217 -7.38 12.19 -0.87
CA ALA A 217 -7.34 10.89 -1.55
C ALA A 217 -6.06 10.09 -1.31
N THR A 218 -6.17 8.76 -1.37
CA THR A 218 -5.02 7.85 -1.47
C THR A 218 -5.20 6.77 -2.54
N CYS A 219 -4.17 6.56 -3.37
CA CYS A 219 -4.06 5.43 -4.29
C CYS A 219 -2.80 4.62 -3.99
N SER A 220 -2.96 3.42 -3.44
CA SER A 220 -1.89 2.66 -2.81
C SER A 220 -1.67 1.30 -3.48
N ASN A 221 -0.52 1.11 -4.12
CA ASN A 221 -0.16 -0.16 -4.79
C ASN A 221 0.68 -1.04 -3.86
N HIS A 222 0.50 -2.36 -3.92
CA HIS A 222 1.27 -3.33 -3.12
C HIS A 222 1.41 -2.93 -1.63
N ALA A 223 0.35 -2.36 -1.07
CA ALA A 223 0.28 -1.85 0.29
C ALA A 223 -0.98 -2.41 0.95
N PHE A 224 -0.92 -2.64 2.25
CA PHE A 224 -2.08 -3.10 2.99
C PHE A 224 -2.96 -1.92 3.39
N ALA A 225 -4.27 -2.15 3.42
CA ALA A 225 -5.26 -1.21 3.96
C ALA A 225 -5.76 -1.61 5.35
N TYR A 226 -5.52 -2.86 5.74
CA TYR A 226 -6.10 -3.53 6.91
C TYR A 226 -5.05 -4.24 7.75
N PHE A 227 -5.44 -4.57 8.99
CA PHE A 227 -4.59 -5.19 10.01
C PHE A 227 -5.11 -6.60 10.38
N SER A 228 -4.88 -7.56 9.48
CA SER A 228 -5.31 -8.96 9.63
C SER A 228 -4.72 -9.67 10.86
N PRO A 229 -5.27 -10.83 11.32
CA PRO A 229 -4.71 -11.61 12.42
C PRO A 229 -3.22 -11.93 12.26
N THR A 230 -2.76 -12.32 11.07
CA THR A 230 -1.33 -12.56 10.82
C THR A 230 -0.50 -11.28 10.97
N ARG A 231 -1.03 -10.10 10.60
CA ARG A 231 -0.35 -8.80 10.76
C ARG A 231 -0.38 -8.27 12.20
N ARG A 232 -1.47 -8.56 12.92
CA ARG A 232 -1.59 -8.43 14.38
C ARG A 232 -0.82 -9.48 15.13
N ALA A 233 -0.35 -10.49 14.41
CA ALA A 233 0.50 -11.54 14.89
C ALA A 233 -0.13 -12.44 15.94
N ASP A 234 -1.40 -12.69 15.70
CA ASP A 234 -2.14 -13.74 16.34
C ASP A 234 -1.36 -15.06 16.33
N ARG A 235 -1.31 -15.73 17.48
CA ARG A 235 -0.60 -17.00 17.69
C ARG A 235 -0.96 -18.04 16.64
N GLU A 236 -2.25 -18.27 16.43
CA GLU A 236 -2.73 -19.37 15.60
C GLU A 236 -2.46 -19.08 14.13
N ALA A 237 -2.77 -17.87 13.67
CA ALA A 237 -2.52 -17.44 12.30
C ALA A 237 -1.01 -17.46 11.96
N THR A 238 -0.17 -17.05 12.90
CA THR A 238 1.29 -17.04 12.74
C THR A 238 1.86 -18.45 12.74
N ALA A 239 1.42 -19.32 13.66
CA ALA A 239 1.85 -20.71 13.73
C ALA A 239 1.55 -21.46 12.42
N LYS A 240 0.35 -21.25 11.84
CA LYS A 240 -0.02 -21.84 10.54
C LYS A 240 0.93 -21.43 9.42
N ALA A 241 1.31 -20.15 9.35
CA ALA A 241 2.25 -19.66 8.34
C ALA A 241 3.68 -20.19 8.59
N GLU A 242 4.14 -20.23 9.85
CA GLU A 242 5.44 -20.79 10.21
C GLU A 242 5.54 -22.29 9.92
N GLU A 243 4.50 -23.06 10.20
CA GLU A 243 4.41 -24.49 9.90
C GLU A 243 4.46 -24.75 8.39
N ALA A 244 3.68 -23.99 7.61
CA ALA A 244 3.71 -24.06 6.15
C ALA A 244 5.10 -23.70 5.60
N ASN A 245 5.77 -22.70 6.17
CA ASN A 245 7.14 -22.34 5.80
C ASN A 245 8.12 -23.47 6.07
N LYS A 246 8.03 -24.09 7.26
CA LYS A 246 8.90 -25.19 7.65
C LYS A 246 8.75 -26.36 6.67
N ALA A 247 7.52 -26.81 6.43
CA ALA A 247 7.24 -27.92 5.51
C ALA A 247 7.76 -27.61 4.09
N PHE A 248 7.51 -26.39 3.60
CA PHE A 248 7.98 -25.95 2.29
C PHE A 248 9.50 -25.99 2.16
N PHE A 249 10.25 -25.45 3.13
CA PHE A 249 11.72 -25.47 3.05
C PHE A 249 12.33 -26.85 3.32
N GLU A 250 11.65 -27.73 4.06
CA GLU A 250 12.02 -29.14 4.17
C GLU A 250 11.88 -29.85 2.82
N ALA A 251 10.77 -29.62 2.10
CA ALA A 251 10.56 -30.15 0.74
C ALA A 251 11.57 -29.60 -0.28
N VAL A 252 11.89 -28.30 -0.22
CA VAL A 252 12.96 -27.71 -1.04
C VAL A 252 14.31 -28.38 -0.74
N LYS A 253 14.62 -28.66 0.54
CA LYS A 253 15.85 -29.34 0.94
C LYS A 253 15.89 -30.80 0.47
N ALA A 254 14.74 -31.47 0.46
CA ALA A 254 14.60 -32.84 -0.04
C ALA A 254 14.69 -32.93 -1.57
N GLY A 255 14.53 -31.80 -2.28
CA GLY A 255 14.52 -31.74 -3.75
C GLY A 255 13.12 -31.92 -4.36
N ASP A 256 12.07 -31.93 -3.54
CA ASP A 256 10.69 -32.10 -3.98
C ASP A 256 10.12 -30.82 -4.61
N ILE A 257 10.69 -29.66 -4.28
CA ILE A 257 10.32 -28.35 -4.81
C ILE A 257 11.56 -27.69 -5.42
N ASP A 258 11.49 -27.39 -6.72
CA ASP A 258 12.52 -26.57 -7.37
C ASP A 258 12.35 -25.10 -6.97
N LEU A 259 13.34 -24.59 -6.24
CA LEU A 259 13.37 -23.21 -5.79
C LEU A 259 14.74 -22.59 -6.04
N ASP A 260 14.77 -21.59 -6.92
CA ASP A 260 15.94 -20.76 -7.14
C ASP A 260 16.52 -20.23 -5.81
N PRO A 261 17.84 -20.37 -5.55
CA PRO A 261 18.45 -19.94 -4.30
C PRO A 261 18.26 -18.46 -3.96
N LYS A 262 18.12 -17.58 -4.97
CA LYS A 262 17.87 -16.16 -4.71
C LYS A 262 16.42 -15.95 -4.24
N ARG A 263 15.45 -16.67 -4.82
CA ARG A 263 14.06 -16.70 -4.34
C ARG A 263 13.96 -17.30 -2.95
N ALA A 264 14.66 -18.40 -2.66
CA ALA A 264 14.72 -18.99 -1.31
C ALA A 264 15.17 -17.96 -0.27
N LYS A 265 16.27 -17.25 -0.55
CA LYS A 265 16.80 -16.19 0.32
C LYS A 265 15.83 -15.02 0.48
N LEU A 266 15.07 -14.67 -0.56
CA LEU A 266 14.03 -13.66 -0.48
C LEU A 266 12.93 -14.12 0.46
N TYR A 267 12.33 -15.30 0.23
CA TYR A 267 11.22 -15.83 1.04
C TYR A 267 11.59 -15.96 2.51
N GLN A 268 12.76 -16.55 2.82
CA GLN A 268 13.30 -16.61 4.18
C GLN A 268 13.50 -15.24 4.82
N GLY A 269 13.65 -14.20 4.00
CA GLY A 269 13.86 -12.83 4.43
C GLY A 269 12.57 -12.04 4.67
N VAL A 270 11.46 -12.37 4.00
CA VAL A 270 10.23 -11.54 3.99
C VAL A 270 9.00 -12.21 4.57
N MET A 271 8.99 -13.53 4.71
CA MET A 271 7.84 -14.29 5.19
C MET A 271 7.74 -14.33 6.71
N VAL A 272 6.53 -14.62 7.19
CA VAL A 272 6.21 -14.75 8.62
C VAL A 272 7.15 -15.80 9.26
N GLY A 273 7.66 -15.50 10.45
CA GLY A 273 8.65 -16.34 11.13
C GLY A 273 10.09 -16.20 10.65
N SER A 274 10.36 -15.35 9.65
CA SER A 274 11.72 -14.99 9.22
C SER A 274 12.61 -14.58 10.40
N GLU A 275 13.84 -15.07 10.42
CA GLU A 275 14.88 -14.65 11.38
C GLU A 275 15.25 -13.17 11.29
N ARG A 276 14.87 -12.52 10.18
CA ARG A 276 15.03 -11.09 9.94
C ARG A 276 13.78 -10.28 10.28
N SER A 277 12.71 -10.95 10.73
CA SER A 277 11.50 -10.27 11.15
C SER A 277 11.73 -9.44 12.40
N MET A 278 11.00 -8.33 12.50
CA MET A 278 10.99 -7.46 13.65
C MET A 278 10.66 -8.24 14.94
N GLY A 279 9.71 -9.18 14.88
CA GLY A 279 9.37 -10.05 16.01
C GLY A 279 10.56 -10.88 16.51
N LYS A 280 11.23 -11.63 15.62
CA LYS A 280 12.40 -12.45 16.00
C LYS A 280 13.57 -11.59 16.49
N ILE A 281 13.79 -10.41 15.90
CA ILE A 281 14.82 -9.47 16.34
C ILE A 281 14.50 -8.93 17.74
N ALA A 282 13.26 -8.51 17.99
CA ALA A 282 12.83 -7.99 19.29
C ALA A 282 12.98 -9.03 20.40
N LEU A 283 12.58 -10.28 20.13
CA LEU A 283 12.77 -11.41 21.06
C LEU A 283 14.26 -11.63 21.39
N LYS A 284 15.14 -11.62 20.39
CA LYS A 284 16.60 -11.71 20.59
C LYS A 284 17.17 -10.55 21.41
N MET A 285 16.48 -9.41 21.41
CA MET A 285 16.84 -8.21 22.19
C MET A 285 16.14 -8.16 23.56
N GLY A 286 15.50 -9.26 23.98
CA GLY A 286 14.88 -9.39 25.30
C GLY A 286 13.51 -8.74 25.44
N LYS A 287 12.85 -8.35 24.34
CA LYS A 287 11.44 -7.93 24.37
C LYS A 287 10.52 -9.12 24.51
N SER A 288 9.45 -8.95 25.28
CA SER A 288 8.42 -9.98 25.41
C SER A 288 7.50 -9.98 24.18
N LEU A 289 6.73 -11.04 24.00
CA LEU A 289 5.66 -11.06 22.99
C LEU A 289 4.61 -10.00 23.32
N ASP A 290 4.28 -9.82 24.60
CA ASP A 290 3.30 -8.82 25.07
C ASP A 290 3.73 -7.38 24.74
N ASP A 291 5.03 -7.07 24.83
CA ASP A 291 5.58 -5.77 24.41
C ASP A 291 5.30 -5.51 22.92
N MET A 292 5.47 -6.54 22.09
CA MET A 292 5.29 -6.46 20.64
C MET A 292 3.82 -6.30 20.25
N GLN A 293 2.91 -6.97 20.96
CA GLN A 293 1.47 -6.79 20.78
C GLN A 293 1.00 -5.42 21.24
N SER A 294 1.45 -4.99 22.42
CA SER A 294 1.16 -3.65 22.93
C SER A 294 1.66 -2.58 21.96
N PHE A 295 2.77 -2.80 21.26
CA PHE A 295 3.20 -1.94 20.16
C PHE A 295 2.26 -2.01 18.94
N ALA A 296 1.91 -3.21 18.49
CA ALA A 296 1.01 -3.40 17.33
C ALA A 296 -0.37 -2.76 17.56
N ASP A 297 -0.93 -2.93 18.75
CA ASP A 297 -2.23 -2.38 19.14
C ASP A 297 -2.22 -0.86 19.20
N ARG A 298 -1.10 -0.26 19.66
CA ARG A 298 -0.89 1.20 19.63
C ARG A 298 -0.72 1.74 18.21
N LEU A 299 -0.04 1.00 17.33
CA LEU A 299 0.22 1.45 15.96
C LEU A 299 -1.03 1.34 15.07
N ARG A 300 -1.83 0.28 15.26
CA ARG A 300 -2.94 -0.10 14.38
C ARG A 300 -3.90 1.06 14.05
N PRO A 301 -4.46 1.81 15.02
CA PRO A 301 -5.36 2.93 14.73
C PRO A 301 -4.71 4.01 13.86
N GLY A 302 -3.39 4.21 14.02
CA GLY A 302 -2.65 5.23 13.26
C GLY A 302 -2.24 4.82 11.86
N VAL A 303 -2.42 3.56 11.44
CA VAL A 303 -1.90 3.06 10.15
C VAL A 303 -2.88 2.25 9.31
N SER A 304 -3.99 1.82 9.88
CA SER A 304 -4.99 1.01 9.19
C SER A 304 -6.11 1.90 8.67
N VAL A 305 -6.30 1.93 7.35
CA VAL A 305 -7.39 2.69 6.72
C VAL A 305 -8.74 2.13 7.15
N THR A 306 -8.87 0.82 7.26
CA THR A 306 -10.15 0.19 7.60
C THR A 306 -10.57 0.41 9.07
N GLU A 307 -9.63 0.70 9.96
CA GLU A 307 -9.94 1.08 11.36
C GLU A 307 -10.44 2.52 11.47
N ASN A 308 -10.21 3.33 10.43
CA ASN A 308 -10.63 4.72 10.35
C ASN A 308 -11.75 4.90 9.31
N TRP A 309 -12.38 3.82 8.83
CA TRP A 309 -13.26 3.84 7.68
C TRP A 309 -14.38 4.86 7.80
N ASP A 310 -15.14 4.82 8.90
CA ASP A 310 -16.30 5.71 9.08
C ASP A 310 -15.90 7.18 9.08
N ARG A 311 -14.84 7.54 9.83
CA ARG A 311 -14.30 8.91 9.85
C ARG A 311 -13.79 9.36 8.48
N LEU A 312 -13.13 8.46 7.73
CA LEU A 312 -12.63 8.77 6.39
C LEU A 312 -13.77 8.96 5.39
N MET A 313 -14.82 8.16 5.47
CA MET A 313 -16.01 8.30 4.62
C MET A 313 -16.82 9.55 4.98
N GLU A 314 -16.94 9.91 6.26
CA GLU A 314 -17.54 11.18 6.70
C GLU A 314 -16.79 12.40 6.14
N ARG A 315 -15.45 12.31 6.07
CA ARG A 315 -14.60 13.32 5.41
C ARG A 315 -14.74 13.35 3.89
N GLY A 316 -15.42 12.39 3.27
CA GLY A 316 -15.61 12.31 1.82
C GLY A 316 -14.31 12.10 1.04
N VAL A 317 -13.37 11.32 1.58
CA VAL A 317 -12.09 11.05 0.92
C VAL A 317 -12.19 9.91 -0.10
N ASP A 318 -11.40 10.00 -1.17
CA ASP A 318 -11.32 8.93 -2.18
C ASP A 318 -10.21 7.92 -1.84
N ILE A 319 -10.51 6.62 -1.95
CA ILE A 319 -9.58 5.54 -1.56
C ILE A 319 -9.54 4.45 -2.63
N LEU A 320 -8.33 4.08 -3.05
CA LEU A 320 -8.10 2.92 -3.90
C LEU A 320 -6.85 2.15 -3.45
N PHE A 321 -6.98 0.83 -3.30
CA PHE A 321 -5.86 -0.07 -3.04
C PHE A 321 -5.65 -1.06 -4.19
N GLN A 322 -4.39 -1.33 -4.52
CA GLN A 322 -4.02 -2.24 -5.60
C GLN A 322 -2.99 -3.27 -5.14
N PRO A 323 -3.36 -4.20 -4.25
CA PRO A 323 -2.49 -5.26 -3.81
C PRO A 323 -2.28 -6.30 -4.92
N GLY A 324 -1.07 -6.83 -4.99
CA GLY A 324 -0.81 -8.03 -5.79
C GLY A 324 -1.36 -9.25 -5.06
N THR A 325 -1.91 -10.21 -5.80
CA THR A 325 -2.43 -11.42 -5.16
C THR A 325 -1.34 -12.25 -4.49
N HIS A 326 -0.07 -12.13 -4.90
CA HIS A 326 1.08 -12.87 -4.37
C HIS A 326 2.11 -11.93 -3.76
N ASP A 327 1.63 -10.92 -3.05
CA ASP A 327 2.45 -9.86 -2.47
C ASP A 327 2.84 -10.16 -1.01
N TYR A 328 4.11 -9.94 -0.65
CA TYR A 328 4.59 -10.16 0.72
C TYR A 328 4.37 -8.98 1.68
N VAL A 329 3.95 -7.82 1.18
CA VAL A 329 3.56 -6.66 1.98
C VAL A 329 2.05 -6.67 2.22
N ALA A 330 1.27 -7.02 1.19
CA ALA A 330 -0.19 -7.03 1.20
C ALA A 330 -0.79 -8.45 1.07
N TYR A 331 -0.23 -9.43 1.77
CA TYR A 331 -0.64 -10.84 1.69
C TYR A 331 -2.05 -11.12 2.23
N ASP A 332 -2.65 -10.20 2.97
CA ASP A 332 -3.87 -10.42 3.75
C ASP A 332 -5.17 -10.16 2.98
N ILE A 333 -5.13 -10.27 1.65
CA ILE A 333 -6.26 -10.01 0.74
C ILE A 333 -7.54 -10.78 1.07
N LEU A 334 -7.43 -12.04 1.48
CA LEU A 334 -8.59 -12.86 1.85
C LEU A 334 -9.29 -12.28 3.08
N TRP A 335 -8.52 -11.96 4.12
CA TRP A 335 -9.07 -11.39 5.35
C TRP A 335 -9.69 -10.01 5.07
N GLY A 336 -9.00 -9.17 4.30
CA GLY A 336 -9.50 -7.85 3.91
C GLY A 336 -10.82 -7.94 3.15
N ALA A 337 -10.92 -8.82 2.15
CA ALA A 337 -12.14 -9.01 1.37
C ALA A 337 -13.33 -9.52 2.20
N GLN A 338 -13.08 -10.39 3.19
CA GLN A 338 -14.13 -10.94 4.06
C GLN A 338 -14.66 -9.93 5.07
N ASN A 339 -13.81 -9.03 5.57
CA ASN A 339 -14.15 -8.12 6.67
C ASN A 339 -14.44 -6.68 6.21
N HIS A 340 -13.91 -6.30 5.05
CA HIS A 340 -14.03 -4.94 4.49
C HIS A 340 -14.35 -4.97 2.98
N PRO A 341 -15.43 -5.66 2.54
CA PRO A 341 -15.78 -5.78 1.12
C PRO A 341 -16.14 -4.45 0.45
N GLN A 342 -16.38 -3.40 1.23
CA GLN A 342 -16.65 -2.04 0.74
C GLN A 342 -15.40 -1.28 0.30
N LEU A 343 -14.20 -1.76 0.63
CA LEU A 343 -12.96 -1.10 0.22
C LEU A 343 -12.76 -1.29 -1.30
N PRO A 344 -12.56 -0.21 -2.09
CA PRO A 344 -12.21 -0.34 -3.49
C PRO A 344 -10.83 -0.95 -3.67
N VAL A 345 -10.79 -2.12 -4.30
CA VAL A 345 -9.57 -2.90 -4.50
C VAL A 345 -9.46 -3.39 -5.96
N TYR A 346 -8.25 -3.30 -6.51
CA TYR A 346 -7.85 -4.03 -7.71
C TYR A 346 -6.75 -5.05 -7.38
N TYR A 347 -7.05 -6.32 -7.57
CA TYR A 347 -6.11 -7.42 -7.42
C TYR A 347 -5.37 -7.68 -8.73
N GLU A 348 -4.04 -7.53 -8.72
CA GLU A 348 -3.22 -8.00 -9.82
C GLU A 348 -3.00 -9.53 -9.67
N PRO A 349 -3.55 -10.38 -10.57
CA PRO A 349 -3.38 -11.83 -10.51
C PRO A 349 -1.90 -12.17 -10.66
N ASN A 350 -1.35 -12.99 -9.77
CA ASN A 350 0.08 -13.29 -9.61
C ASN A 350 1.00 -12.07 -9.42
N GLY A 351 0.43 -10.87 -9.30
CA GLY A 351 1.17 -9.64 -9.08
C GLY A 351 1.70 -9.51 -7.66
N GLY A 352 2.52 -8.49 -7.47
CA GLY A 352 3.14 -8.17 -6.18
C GLY A 352 4.65 -7.98 -6.27
N HIS A 353 5.25 -7.68 -5.13
CA HIS A 353 6.69 -7.44 -5.03
C HIS A 353 7.52 -8.63 -5.55
N SER A 354 8.33 -8.36 -6.57
CA SER A 354 9.21 -9.36 -7.22
C SER A 354 8.46 -10.53 -7.87
N GLN A 355 7.15 -10.39 -8.11
CA GLN A 355 6.35 -11.38 -8.80
C GLN A 355 6.13 -10.99 -10.26
N THR A 356 5.77 -11.99 -11.07
CA THR A 356 5.39 -11.79 -12.46
C THR A 356 3.87 -11.90 -12.56
N PRO A 357 3.17 -10.85 -13.00
CA PRO A 357 1.73 -10.90 -13.17
C PRO A 357 1.30 -12.04 -14.09
N HIS A 358 0.10 -12.56 -13.85
CA HIS A 358 -0.47 -13.66 -14.59
C HIS A 358 -0.56 -13.30 -16.08
N VAL A 359 -0.45 -14.29 -16.97
CA VAL A 359 -0.46 -14.08 -18.42
C VAL A 359 -1.74 -13.35 -18.88
N ALA A 360 -2.87 -13.68 -18.25
CA ALA A 360 -4.17 -13.06 -18.47
C ALA A 360 -4.47 -11.80 -17.64
N ALA A 361 -3.50 -11.25 -16.88
CA ALA A 361 -3.68 -9.98 -16.19
C ALA A 361 -3.94 -8.84 -17.20
N ALA A 362 -4.75 -7.85 -16.83
CA ALA A 362 -4.99 -6.67 -17.66
C ALA A 362 -3.64 -5.96 -17.93
N LYS A 363 -3.34 -5.70 -19.21
CA LYS A 363 -2.11 -5.04 -19.65
C LYS A 363 -2.30 -3.55 -19.91
N ASP A 364 -3.56 -3.12 -20.00
CA ASP A 364 -4.01 -1.78 -20.28
C ASP A 364 -4.57 -1.08 -19.04
N GLU A 365 -4.34 -1.61 -17.83
CA GLU A 365 -4.84 -1.02 -16.59
C GLU A 365 -4.29 0.40 -16.36
N GLN A 366 -5.20 1.33 -16.05
CA GLN A 366 -4.92 2.75 -15.81
C GLN A 366 -5.69 3.27 -14.58
N ASN A 367 -5.95 2.44 -13.58
CA ASN A 367 -6.75 2.76 -12.39
C ASN A 367 -6.23 3.98 -11.65
N LYS A 368 -4.91 4.10 -11.46
CA LYS A 368 -4.34 5.26 -10.77
C LYS A 368 -4.66 6.55 -11.52
N ASP A 369 -4.57 6.54 -12.84
CA ASP A 369 -4.81 7.71 -13.68
C ASP A 369 -6.31 8.03 -13.72
N ALA A 370 -7.17 7.02 -13.87
CA ALA A 370 -8.63 7.14 -13.77
C ALA A 370 -9.06 7.71 -12.39
N PHE A 371 -8.47 7.18 -11.32
CA PHE A 371 -8.72 7.58 -9.94
C PHE A 371 -8.33 9.03 -9.69
N LEU A 372 -7.10 9.41 -10.05
CA LEU A 372 -6.61 10.78 -9.86
C LEU A 372 -7.40 11.76 -10.72
N TRP A 373 -7.73 11.40 -11.96
CA TRP A 373 -8.54 12.25 -12.83
C TRP A 373 -9.93 12.51 -12.22
N HIS A 374 -10.63 11.45 -11.82
CA HIS A 374 -11.93 11.57 -11.17
C HIS A 374 -11.85 12.38 -9.87
N HIS A 375 -10.82 12.15 -9.05
CA HIS A 375 -10.64 12.88 -7.80
C HIS A 375 -10.52 14.39 -8.05
N PHE A 376 -9.69 14.83 -8.99
CA PHE A 376 -9.47 16.26 -9.21
C PHE A 376 -10.57 16.93 -10.03
N PHE A 377 -11.08 16.26 -11.06
CA PHE A 377 -11.94 16.87 -12.08
C PHE A 377 -13.38 16.33 -12.10
N GLY A 378 -13.68 15.25 -11.37
CA GLY A 378 -14.96 14.56 -11.42
C GLY A 378 -15.17 13.88 -12.78
N GLY A 379 -16.36 14.07 -13.36
CA GLY A 379 -16.76 13.48 -14.64
C GLY A 379 -17.51 12.17 -14.45
N GLU A 380 -17.23 11.19 -15.32
CA GLU A 380 -17.87 9.88 -15.22
C GLU A 380 -17.54 9.21 -13.88
N PRO A 381 -18.53 8.59 -13.21
CA PRO A 381 -18.31 7.90 -11.94
C PRO A 381 -17.40 6.68 -12.15
N LEU A 382 -16.59 6.39 -11.14
CA LEU A 382 -15.75 5.19 -11.09
C LEU A 382 -16.59 3.95 -10.74
N LEU A 383 -16.15 2.77 -11.21
CA LEU A 383 -16.69 1.48 -10.78
C LEU A 383 -16.63 1.36 -9.24
N GLN A 384 -17.73 0.88 -8.65
CA GLN A 384 -17.84 0.61 -7.22
C GLN A 384 -17.59 -0.87 -6.92
N PRO A 385 -17.18 -1.21 -5.68
CA PRO A 385 -16.96 -2.59 -5.28
C PRO A 385 -18.20 -3.47 -5.52
N PRO A 386 -18.10 -4.58 -6.27
CA PRO A 386 -19.24 -5.44 -6.52
C PRO A 386 -19.44 -6.45 -5.39
N LYS A 387 -20.63 -7.07 -5.36
CA LYS A 387 -20.90 -8.24 -4.51
C LYS A 387 -20.62 -9.53 -5.30
N SER A 388 -19.97 -10.49 -4.66
CA SER A 388 -19.75 -11.84 -5.20
C SER A 388 -20.60 -12.85 -4.45
N ASN A 389 -21.12 -13.85 -5.15
CA ASN A 389 -21.83 -14.99 -4.58
C ASN A 389 -21.45 -16.27 -5.34
N TYR A 390 -21.57 -17.42 -4.69
CA TYR A 390 -21.25 -18.71 -5.28
C TYR A 390 -22.24 -19.80 -4.86
N LYS A 391 -22.32 -20.85 -5.66
CA LYS A 391 -23.05 -22.08 -5.35
C LYS A 391 -22.24 -23.29 -5.79
N ILE A 392 -22.09 -24.25 -4.88
CA ILE A 392 -21.53 -25.56 -5.21
C ILE A 392 -22.66 -26.46 -5.74
N SER A 393 -22.42 -27.10 -6.88
CA SER A 393 -23.28 -28.15 -7.40
C SER A 393 -22.43 -29.25 -8.02
N LYS A 394 -22.43 -30.43 -7.38
CA LYS A 394 -21.60 -31.58 -7.77
C LYS A 394 -20.12 -31.18 -7.90
N ASP A 395 -19.58 -31.26 -9.10
CA ASP A 395 -18.20 -31.01 -9.51
C ASP A 395 -17.98 -29.56 -10.01
N LYS A 396 -18.89 -28.63 -9.67
CA LYS A 396 -18.87 -27.26 -10.19
C LYS A 396 -19.12 -26.22 -9.11
N LEU A 397 -18.37 -25.12 -9.19
CA LEU A 397 -18.60 -23.90 -8.44
C LEU A 397 -19.13 -22.84 -9.41
N SER A 398 -20.42 -22.53 -9.30
CA SER A 398 -21.03 -21.44 -10.06
C SER A 398 -20.82 -20.14 -9.32
N VAL A 399 -20.18 -19.16 -9.95
CA VAL A 399 -19.88 -17.83 -9.39
C VAL A 399 -20.74 -16.78 -10.09
N SER A 400 -21.25 -15.83 -9.33
CA SER A 400 -21.96 -14.66 -9.84
C SER A 400 -21.49 -13.38 -9.16
N VAL A 401 -21.24 -12.33 -9.94
CA VAL A 401 -20.80 -11.01 -9.46
C VAL A 401 -21.76 -9.93 -9.92
N ARG A 402 -22.19 -9.06 -9.01
CA ARG A 402 -23.18 -8.00 -9.26
C ARG A 402 -22.68 -6.64 -8.81
N PHE A 403 -22.88 -5.65 -9.67
CA PHE A 403 -22.63 -4.24 -9.41
C PHE A 403 -23.96 -3.56 -9.08
N ASN A 404 -24.21 -3.37 -7.79
CA ASN A 404 -25.46 -2.76 -7.31
C ASN A 404 -25.41 -1.23 -7.34
N GLU A 405 -24.20 -0.66 -7.35
CA GLU A 405 -23.93 0.78 -7.28
C GLU A 405 -22.94 1.17 -8.37
N GLY A 406 -23.02 2.43 -8.79
CA GLY A 406 -22.13 2.98 -9.80
C GLY A 406 -22.38 2.45 -11.21
N PRO A 407 -21.47 2.74 -12.15
CA PRO A 407 -21.58 2.29 -13.53
C PRO A 407 -21.38 0.78 -13.63
N GLN A 408 -21.93 0.18 -14.69
CA GLN A 408 -21.74 -1.24 -14.98
C GLN A 408 -20.43 -1.45 -15.77
N PRO A 409 -19.66 -2.51 -15.49
CA PRO A 409 -18.49 -2.85 -16.29
C PRO A 409 -18.88 -3.39 -17.66
N ILE A 410 -17.92 -3.40 -18.59
CA ILE A 410 -18.09 -3.90 -19.96
C ILE A 410 -17.45 -5.27 -20.18
N ASN A 411 -16.59 -5.71 -19.26
CA ASN A 411 -15.98 -7.03 -19.25
C ASN A 411 -15.77 -7.51 -17.82
N GLY A 412 -15.59 -8.82 -17.66
CA GLY A 412 -15.26 -9.47 -16.40
C GLY A 412 -14.40 -10.69 -16.66
N ARG A 413 -13.41 -10.93 -15.79
CA ARG A 413 -12.53 -12.10 -15.85
C ARG A 413 -12.34 -12.66 -14.46
N ILE A 414 -12.38 -13.98 -14.31
CA ILE A 414 -12.22 -14.67 -13.03
C ILE A 414 -10.91 -15.47 -13.02
N TRP A 415 -10.28 -15.56 -11.85
CA TRP A 415 -9.12 -16.40 -11.56
C TRP A 415 -9.42 -17.28 -10.35
N TRP A 416 -8.80 -18.45 -10.31
CA TRP A 416 -8.89 -19.32 -9.14
C TRP A 416 -7.60 -20.09 -8.88
N ILE A 417 -7.46 -20.58 -7.66
CA ILE A 417 -6.37 -21.47 -7.25
C ILE A 417 -6.91 -22.44 -6.20
N TYR A 418 -6.52 -23.71 -6.29
CA TYR A 418 -6.89 -24.72 -5.30
C TYR A 418 -5.88 -24.79 -4.17
N ASP A 419 -6.35 -25.14 -2.97
CA ASP A 419 -5.52 -25.41 -1.79
C ASP A 419 -4.45 -24.34 -1.50
N ARG A 420 -4.84 -23.07 -1.68
CA ARG A 420 -3.93 -21.95 -1.46
C ARG A 420 -3.29 -21.97 -0.06
N ALA A 421 -1.97 -21.89 -0.02
CA ALA A 421 -1.22 -21.87 1.22
C ALA A 421 -1.56 -20.65 2.12
N PRO A 422 -1.34 -20.74 3.44
CA PRO A 422 -1.65 -19.65 4.37
C PRO A 422 -0.98 -18.33 4.00
N ALA A 423 -1.73 -17.23 4.11
CA ALA A 423 -1.22 -15.88 3.84
C ALA A 423 0.02 -15.55 4.70
N GLY A 424 1.04 -14.96 4.07
CA GLY A 424 2.32 -14.63 4.72
C GLY A 424 3.33 -15.78 4.77
N SER A 425 3.05 -16.91 4.12
CA SER A 425 3.97 -18.04 3.97
C SER A 425 4.72 -18.04 2.63
N ALA A 426 5.89 -18.66 2.58
CA ALA A 426 6.69 -18.90 1.38
C ALA A 426 5.92 -19.66 0.30
N PRO A 427 5.20 -20.76 0.58
CA PRO A 427 4.37 -21.42 -0.43
C PRO A 427 3.28 -20.49 -0.99
N PHE A 428 2.70 -19.58 -0.19
CA PHE A 428 1.75 -18.58 -0.69
C PHE A 428 2.34 -17.63 -1.75
N LEU A 429 3.64 -17.35 -1.68
CA LEU A 429 4.34 -16.57 -2.71
C LEU A 429 4.84 -17.41 -3.88
N HIS A 430 5.12 -18.69 -3.63
CA HIS A 430 5.74 -19.58 -4.59
C HIS A 430 4.71 -20.16 -5.56
N GLU A 431 3.62 -20.67 -5.02
CA GLU A 431 2.52 -21.27 -5.78
C GLU A 431 1.68 -20.17 -6.40
N GLN A 432 1.83 -20.00 -7.71
CA GLN A 432 1.12 -19.01 -8.51
C GLN A 432 -0.21 -19.56 -8.99
N ILE A 433 -1.18 -18.68 -9.30
CA ILE A 433 -2.37 -19.06 -10.08
C ILE A 433 -1.88 -19.64 -11.41
N PRO A 434 -2.24 -20.89 -11.75
CA PRO A 434 -1.76 -21.52 -12.98
C PRO A 434 -2.33 -20.87 -14.24
N ALA A 435 -1.56 -20.97 -15.33
CA ALA A 435 -1.83 -20.26 -16.58
C ALA A 435 -3.20 -20.58 -17.23
N ASP A 436 -3.81 -21.71 -16.86
CA ASP A 436 -5.11 -22.20 -17.31
C ASP A 436 -6.23 -21.99 -16.28
N GLN A 437 -5.93 -21.45 -15.07
CA GLN A 437 -6.91 -21.21 -14.01
C GLN A 437 -7.47 -19.79 -14.04
N TRP A 438 -8.02 -19.44 -15.20
CA TRP A 438 -8.76 -18.22 -15.43
C TRP A 438 -9.76 -18.40 -16.58
N MET A 439 -10.80 -17.56 -16.63
CA MET A 439 -11.68 -17.46 -17.79
C MET A 439 -12.38 -16.09 -17.83
N ASP A 440 -12.81 -15.68 -19.02
CA ASP A 440 -13.71 -14.54 -19.13
C ASP A 440 -15.10 -14.91 -18.59
N MET A 441 -15.75 -13.97 -17.92
CA MET A 441 -17.08 -14.13 -17.37
C MET A 441 -18.12 -13.71 -18.41
N GLU A 442 -19.28 -14.37 -18.38
CA GLU A 442 -20.41 -14.02 -19.23
C GLU A 442 -21.40 -13.15 -18.46
N ARG A 443 -21.91 -12.10 -19.12
CA ARG A 443 -22.95 -11.25 -18.53
C ARG A 443 -24.33 -11.86 -18.77
N ASP A 444 -24.98 -12.29 -17.70
CA ASP A 444 -26.37 -12.75 -17.73
C ASP A 444 -27.29 -11.57 -18.04
N ALA A 445 -27.95 -11.61 -19.19
CA ALA A 445 -28.80 -10.51 -19.67
C ALA A 445 -30.05 -10.27 -18.81
N LYS A 446 -30.53 -11.26 -18.05
CA LYS A 446 -31.75 -11.16 -17.23
C LYS A 446 -31.47 -10.54 -15.88
N THR A 447 -30.36 -10.92 -15.27
CA THR A 447 -29.97 -10.51 -13.91
C THR A 447 -28.94 -9.39 -13.90
N GLY A 448 -28.29 -9.12 -15.05
CA GLY A 448 -27.18 -8.18 -15.17
C GLY A 448 -25.88 -8.67 -14.50
N ALA A 449 -25.88 -9.86 -13.90
CA ALA A 449 -24.75 -10.42 -13.18
C ALA A 449 -23.70 -10.97 -14.15
N TRP A 450 -22.43 -10.87 -13.76
CA TRP A 450 -21.35 -11.60 -14.41
C TRP A 450 -21.23 -12.98 -13.82
N THR A 451 -21.22 -14.01 -14.67
CA THR A 451 -21.24 -15.40 -14.24
C THR A 451 -20.09 -16.20 -14.84
N ALA A 452 -19.60 -17.16 -14.08
CA ALA A 452 -18.61 -18.14 -14.52
C ALA A 452 -18.82 -19.44 -13.75
N THR A 453 -18.36 -20.56 -14.32
CA THR A 453 -18.40 -21.86 -13.65
C THR A 453 -16.99 -22.42 -13.57
N ILE A 454 -16.49 -22.58 -12.35
CA ILE A 454 -15.17 -23.16 -12.10
C ILE A 454 -15.33 -24.66 -11.84
N PRO A 455 -14.56 -25.53 -12.50
CA PRO A 455 -14.55 -26.96 -12.18
C PRO A 455 -14.02 -27.18 -10.76
N LEU A 456 -14.65 -28.06 -10.00
CA LEU A 456 -14.14 -28.55 -8.72
C LEU A 456 -13.41 -29.87 -8.98
N LYS A 457 -12.10 -29.86 -8.74
CA LYS A 457 -11.25 -31.04 -8.91
C LYS A 457 -11.28 -31.88 -7.63
N ASP A 458 -11.26 -33.20 -7.78
CA ASP A 458 -11.07 -34.11 -6.66
C ASP A 458 -9.65 -34.00 -6.11
N GLY A 459 -9.50 -34.29 -4.81
CA GLY A 459 -8.23 -34.19 -4.08
C GLY A 459 -7.92 -32.82 -3.49
N PHE A 460 -8.72 -31.78 -3.78
CA PHE A 460 -8.56 -30.45 -3.18
C PHE A 460 -9.62 -30.16 -2.12
N SER A 461 -9.21 -29.50 -1.05
CA SER A 461 -10.05 -29.17 0.11
C SER A 461 -10.69 -27.79 0.04
N GLN A 462 -10.04 -26.87 -0.68
CA GLN A 462 -10.49 -25.48 -0.81
C GLN A 462 -10.19 -24.93 -2.20
N ILE A 463 -10.98 -23.93 -2.57
CA ILE A 463 -10.78 -23.13 -3.77
C ILE A 463 -10.88 -21.65 -3.39
N ASP A 464 -9.88 -20.90 -3.81
CA ASP A 464 -9.90 -19.45 -3.74
C ASP A 464 -10.20 -18.88 -5.12
N PHE A 465 -11.00 -17.83 -5.20
CA PHE A 465 -11.28 -17.13 -6.45
C PHE A 465 -11.51 -15.62 -6.25
N PHE A 466 -11.31 -14.87 -7.32
CA PHE A 466 -11.73 -13.47 -7.44
C PHE A 466 -11.89 -13.13 -8.93
N SER A 467 -12.53 -12.00 -9.22
CA SER A 467 -12.68 -11.51 -10.58
C SER A 467 -12.33 -10.04 -10.68
N ASN A 468 -11.92 -9.58 -11.86
CA ASN A 468 -11.66 -8.19 -12.20
C ASN A 468 -12.61 -7.79 -13.31
N HIS A 469 -13.17 -6.59 -13.18
CA HIS A 469 -14.17 -6.06 -14.08
C HIS A 469 -13.75 -4.69 -14.57
N GLY A 470 -13.75 -4.50 -15.89
CA GLY A 470 -13.21 -3.33 -16.56
C GLY A 470 -14.27 -2.41 -17.12
N ARG A 471 -13.96 -1.11 -17.16
CA ARG A 471 -14.71 -0.06 -17.85
C ARG A 471 -13.76 1.07 -18.27
N GLU A 472 -14.01 1.69 -19.41
CA GLU A 472 -13.40 2.98 -19.72
C GLU A 472 -14.15 4.11 -19.02
N VAL A 473 -13.43 4.91 -18.24
CA VAL A 473 -13.98 6.03 -17.47
C VAL A 473 -13.08 7.24 -17.69
N ASN A 474 -13.66 8.34 -18.17
CA ASN A 474 -12.93 9.57 -18.49
C ASN A 474 -11.72 9.35 -19.43
N GLY A 475 -11.82 8.38 -20.36
CA GLY A 475 -10.74 8.02 -21.29
C GLY A 475 -9.62 7.17 -20.69
N TYR A 476 -9.79 6.62 -19.48
CA TYR A 476 -8.85 5.72 -18.83
C TYR A 476 -9.48 4.34 -18.59
N LYS A 477 -8.72 3.28 -18.77
CA LYS A 477 -9.18 1.90 -18.48
C LYS A 477 -9.12 1.62 -16.98
N GLN A 478 -10.29 1.68 -16.34
CA GLN A 478 -10.46 1.34 -14.93
C GLN A 478 -10.87 -0.14 -14.78
N TYR A 479 -10.32 -0.82 -13.79
CA TYR A 479 -10.64 -2.15 -13.34
C TYR A 479 -10.86 -2.15 -11.81
N ILE A 480 -11.87 -2.88 -11.35
CA ILE A 480 -12.09 -3.17 -9.93
C ILE A 480 -12.32 -4.66 -9.71
N SER A 481 -11.93 -5.16 -8.55
CA SER A 481 -12.07 -6.57 -8.22
C SER A 481 -13.33 -6.87 -7.41
N SER A 482 -13.88 -8.06 -7.63
CA SER A 482 -14.78 -8.67 -6.66
C SER A 482 -14.02 -9.07 -5.40
N PRO A 483 -14.70 -9.18 -4.24
CA PRO A 483 -14.09 -9.70 -3.02
C PRO A 483 -13.38 -11.04 -3.27
N TYR A 484 -12.12 -11.13 -2.82
CA TYR A 484 -11.37 -12.37 -2.83
C TYR A 484 -12.05 -13.38 -1.90
N THR A 485 -12.42 -14.54 -2.43
CA THR A 485 -13.31 -15.49 -1.77
C THR A 485 -12.64 -16.85 -1.65
N GLN A 486 -12.69 -17.45 -0.47
CA GLN A 486 -12.32 -18.84 -0.25
C GLN A 486 -13.57 -19.68 -0.01
N VAL A 487 -13.64 -20.83 -0.66
CA VAL A 487 -14.72 -21.81 -0.52
C VAL A 487 -14.11 -23.13 -0.08
N LYS A 488 -14.65 -23.68 1.02
CA LYS A 488 -14.30 -25.02 1.51
C LYS A 488 -15.26 -26.04 0.91
N ARG A 489 -14.73 -27.19 0.50
CA ARG A 489 -15.51 -28.29 -0.08
C ARG A 489 -16.15 -29.16 0.99
#